data_AF-A0A928HK43-F1
#
_entry.id   AF-A0A928HK43-F1
#
_cell.length_a   1.000
_cell.length_b   1.000
_cell.length_c   1.000
_cell.angle_alpha   90.00
_cell.angle_beta   90.00
_cell.angle_gamma   90.00
#
_symmetry.space_group_name_H-M   'P 1'
#
loop_
_entity.id
_entity.type
_entity.pdbx_description
1 polymer ?
#
loop_
_entity_poly.entity_id
_entity_poly.type
_entity_poly.pdbx_seq_one_letter_code
_entity_poly.pdbx_strand_id
1 'polypeptide(L)'
;MFSTLTALILYTAPFADIQNGIAKAAPSIEIPAAGSSFHHLDDLHSQQMKTQKEITAIIQNGKTLEKRGDLSGALKCYKDGYRKYPTSTAIQRNFSRMKVLCDIRKRYSSQMHLELILKMDAERFHLFVDDFLTTFGNFYHPLSPAEIFKRELLCINIALHSRDFCSRILPEYSEEEIQRFYQAASALGKSRTLQTHDELVSANLELGTLFEQHFRKKGCILVSEGLFSFIASLDTYSEVLLPVQHKEQIAEIQGELVGIGIEISVSGGKTYIQRLLPDSPAAQAGIRRGELITKIDGISTLSKSQVQVSEMLCGTEGTPVRLTLDDQNGRTYSVELFRRHVTYPSISCSRLIPDSTDTAKIGYVHLERFQDNTPDEVETFLRTFMPQGMDRMIIDLRGNPGGTVTSAVNTADLFLQDGVILKTQSRSHTQFQYHADARKYYTLPLAILIDEESASAAEIFAAALQDHQRGILIGKQSFGKWVIQSLLPIPNTPFHMKLTTSRFYSPLEHQYNHVGIEPDLVIHQTGKPIFNEEMDSQGNFSNAQSQMLRQIQDPVLLRAAELLSQTE
;
A
#
# COMPACT_ATOMS: atom_id res chain seq x y z
N MET A 1 -32.11 5.52 28.81
CA MET A 1 -32.41 5.89 27.41
C MET A 1 -32.16 7.38 27.12
N PHE A 2 -31.30 8.06 27.88
CA PHE A 2 -30.75 9.39 27.60
C PHE A 2 -29.29 9.39 28.09
N SER A 3 -28.36 8.91 27.26
CA SER A 3 -26.91 9.06 27.49
C SER A 3 -26.04 8.88 26.24
N THR A 4 -26.61 8.47 25.10
CA THR A 4 -25.87 8.22 23.85
C THR A 4 -25.78 9.42 22.92
N LEU A 5 -26.50 10.53 23.17
CA LEU A 5 -26.50 11.70 22.29
C LEU A 5 -25.38 12.72 22.62
N THR A 6 -25.00 12.84 23.89
CA THR A 6 -23.97 13.80 24.33
C THR A 6 -22.56 13.36 23.93
N ALA A 7 -22.32 12.05 23.77
CA ALA A 7 -21.09 11.50 23.22
C ALA A 7 -20.93 11.76 21.71
N LEU A 8 -21.95 12.20 20.97
CA LEU A 8 -21.84 12.46 19.53
C LEU A 8 -21.42 13.91 19.20
N ILE A 9 -21.64 14.85 20.13
CA ILE A 9 -21.43 16.29 19.91
C ILE A 9 -20.00 16.73 20.25
N LEU A 10 -19.30 16.00 21.13
CA LEU A 10 -17.88 16.28 21.46
C LEU A 10 -16.87 15.76 20.42
N TYR A 11 -17.31 14.96 19.43
CA TYR A 11 -16.45 14.36 18.39
C TYR A 11 -16.19 15.26 17.17
N THR A 12 -16.80 16.45 17.08
CA THR A 12 -16.71 17.30 15.88
C THR A 12 -15.66 18.41 15.97
N ALA A 13 -15.24 18.82 17.16
CA ALA A 13 -14.45 20.02 17.37
C ALA A 13 -12.92 19.90 17.18
N PRO A 14 -12.21 18.81 17.57
CA PRO A 14 -10.74 18.86 17.58
C PRO A 14 -10.07 18.54 16.22
N PHE A 15 -10.83 18.14 15.18
CA PHE A 15 -10.29 17.68 13.89
C PHE A 15 -10.32 18.71 12.74
N ALA A 16 -10.74 19.95 13.00
CA ALA A 16 -10.63 21.03 12.01
C ALA A 16 -9.18 21.44 11.74
N ASP A 17 -8.29 21.25 12.73
CA ASP A 17 -6.96 21.84 12.69
C ASP A 17 -5.87 21.00 12.01
N ILE A 18 -6.04 19.68 11.86
CA ILE A 18 -5.02 18.81 11.24
C ILE A 18 -4.81 19.16 9.75
N GLN A 19 -5.78 19.82 9.09
CA GLN A 19 -5.73 20.04 7.63
C GLN A 19 -5.70 21.49 7.17
N ASN A 20 -5.92 22.47 8.04
CA ASN A 20 -5.76 23.88 7.66
C ASN A 20 -4.31 24.23 7.24
N GLY A 21 -3.33 23.38 7.58
CA GLY A 21 -1.95 23.48 7.09
C GLY A 21 -1.69 22.94 5.68
N ILE A 22 -2.61 22.16 5.08
CA ILE A 22 -2.43 21.56 3.74
C ILE A 22 -3.12 22.41 2.65
N ALA A 23 -4.12 23.23 3.01
CA ALA A 23 -4.95 23.97 2.06
C ALA A 23 -4.36 25.31 1.55
N LYS A 24 -3.21 25.77 2.05
CA LYS A 24 -2.59 27.04 1.62
C LYS A 24 -1.64 26.84 0.43
N ALA A 25 -2.17 26.40 -0.71
CA ALA A 25 -1.50 26.50 -2.01
C ALA A 25 -2.51 26.24 -3.14
N ALA A 26 -3.43 27.18 -3.36
CA ALA A 26 -4.21 27.26 -4.60
C ALA A 26 -4.37 28.75 -4.97
N PRO A 27 -4.00 29.17 -6.19
CA PRO A 27 -4.17 30.56 -6.62
C PRO A 27 -5.65 30.87 -6.86
N SER A 28 -6.05 32.07 -6.47
CA SER A 28 -7.37 32.65 -6.67
C SER A 28 -7.72 32.72 -8.16
N ILE A 29 -8.80 32.07 -8.59
CA ILE A 29 -9.36 32.25 -9.93
C ILE A 29 -10.39 33.38 -9.86
N GLU A 30 -10.14 34.47 -10.59
CA GLU A 30 -11.11 35.55 -10.80
C GLU A 30 -12.24 35.08 -11.73
N ILE A 31 -13.48 35.32 -11.33
CA ILE A 31 -14.69 35.00 -12.11
C ILE A 31 -15.09 36.24 -12.93
N PRO A 32 -15.26 36.17 -14.26
CA PRO A 32 -15.80 37.28 -15.04
C PRO A 32 -17.32 37.40 -14.90
N ALA A 33 -17.81 38.63 -15.08
CA ALA A 33 -19.17 39.07 -14.79
C ALA A 33 -20.28 38.45 -15.66
N ALA A 34 -21.49 38.49 -15.08
CA ALA A 34 -22.71 37.79 -15.43
C ALA A 34 -23.28 38.00 -16.84
N GLY A 35 -23.84 36.91 -17.38
CA GLY A 35 -24.79 36.93 -18.49
C GLY A 35 -25.26 35.52 -18.86
N SER A 36 -26.52 35.19 -18.50
CA SER A 36 -27.28 33.96 -18.80
C SER A 36 -27.01 32.72 -17.92
N SER A 37 -27.97 32.35 -17.06
CA SER A 37 -28.34 30.94 -16.75
C SER A 37 -29.24 30.83 -15.50
N PHE A 38 -30.52 30.56 -15.69
CA PHE A 38 -31.38 30.04 -14.61
C PHE A 38 -31.43 28.50 -14.62
N HIS A 39 -31.23 27.84 -15.78
CA HIS A 39 -31.19 26.37 -15.86
C HIS A 39 -29.87 25.74 -15.36
N HIS A 40 -28.75 26.44 -15.47
CA HIS A 40 -27.44 25.89 -15.08
C HIS A 40 -27.25 25.80 -13.56
N LEU A 41 -27.94 26.67 -12.79
CA LEU A 41 -27.89 26.70 -11.33
C LEU A 41 -28.68 25.55 -10.68
N ASP A 42 -29.84 25.19 -11.26
CA ASP A 42 -30.64 24.06 -10.77
C ASP A 42 -29.94 22.72 -10.97
N ASP A 43 -29.23 22.54 -12.10
CA ASP A 43 -28.44 21.34 -12.38
C ASP A 43 -27.22 21.21 -11.46
N LEU A 44 -26.52 22.32 -11.19
CA LEU A 44 -25.41 22.35 -10.23
C LEU A 44 -25.87 22.05 -8.81
N HIS A 45 -27.02 22.59 -8.40
CA HIS A 45 -27.61 22.34 -7.08
C HIS A 45 -28.08 20.88 -6.95
N SER A 46 -28.65 20.29 -8.01
CA SER A 46 -29.02 18.88 -8.09
C SER A 46 -27.80 17.94 -7.98
N GLN A 47 -26.71 18.25 -8.70
CA GLN A 47 -25.46 17.51 -8.62
C GLN A 47 -24.78 17.62 -7.25
N GLN A 48 -24.79 18.80 -6.62
CA GLN A 48 -24.31 18.99 -5.26
C GLN A 48 -25.12 18.16 -4.25
N MET A 49 -26.45 18.19 -4.34
CA MET A 49 -27.34 17.39 -3.49
C MET A 49 -27.08 15.90 -3.65
N LYS A 50 -26.87 15.41 -4.88
CA LYS A 50 -26.53 14.01 -5.16
C LYS A 50 -25.18 13.63 -4.54
N THR A 51 -24.17 14.46 -4.74
CA THR A 51 -22.82 14.27 -4.16
C THR A 51 -22.86 14.21 -2.64
N GLN A 52 -23.59 15.13 -1.99
CA GLN A 52 -23.72 15.17 -0.54
C GLN A 52 -24.44 13.92 0.02
N LYS A 53 -25.48 13.43 -0.68
CA LYS A 53 -26.16 12.18 -0.33
C LYS A 53 -25.21 10.98 -0.43
N GLU A 54 -24.42 10.88 -1.48
CA GLU A 54 -23.45 9.79 -1.68
C GLU A 54 -22.35 9.82 -0.60
N ILE A 55 -21.79 10.99 -0.27
CA ILE A 55 -20.83 11.17 0.83
C ILE A 55 -21.43 10.72 2.17
N THR A 56 -22.67 11.13 2.45
CA THR A 56 -23.36 10.77 3.70
C THR A 56 -23.58 9.26 3.80
N ALA A 57 -23.97 8.61 2.69
CA ALA A 57 -24.16 7.17 2.62
C ALA A 57 -22.86 6.39 2.89
N ILE A 58 -21.74 6.82 2.31
CA ILE A 58 -20.41 6.23 2.56
C ILE A 58 -20.07 6.32 4.04
N ILE A 59 -20.25 7.50 4.65
CA ILE A 59 -19.94 7.72 6.07
C ILE A 59 -20.79 6.82 6.96
N GLN A 60 -22.09 6.72 6.67
CA GLN A 60 -23.01 5.90 7.44
C GLN A 60 -22.72 4.40 7.30
N ASN A 61 -22.34 3.95 6.10
CA ASN A 61 -21.94 2.57 5.87
C ASN A 61 -20.66 2.21 6.64
N GLY A 62 -19.62 3.04 6.53
CA GLY A 62 -18.37 2.85 7.28
C GLY A 62 -18.61 2.78 8.80
N LYS A 63 -19.43 3.69 9.35
CA LYS A 63 -19.79 3.68 10.78
C LYS A 63 -20.57 2.42 11.19
N THR A 64 -21.33 1.84 10.27
CA THR A 64 -22.06 0.58 10.52
C THR A 64 -21.10 -0.59 10.58
N LEU A 65 -20.09 -0.62 9.72
CA LEU A 65 -19.01 -1.63 9.74
C LEU A 65 -18.17 -1.51 11.02
N GLU A 66 -17.82 -0.28 11.43
CA GLU A 66 -17.14 -0.01 12.71
C GLU A 66 -17.90 -0.60 13.91
N LYS A 67 -19.21 -0.33 14.00
CA LYS A 67 -20.06 -0.85 15.09
C LYS A 67 -20.13 -2.39 15.12
N ARG A 68 -19.93 -3.04 13.97
CA ARG A 68 -19.89 -4.50 13.86
C ARG A 68 -18.48 -5.07 14.15
N GLY A 69 -17.48 -4.22 14.38
CA GLY A 69 -16.08 -4.61 14.58
C GLY A 69 -15.29 -4.87 13.31
N ASP A 70 -15.90 -4.69 12.12
CA ASP A 70 -15.27 -4.87 10.82
C ASP A 70 -14.47 -3.63 10.41
N LEU A 71 -13.32 -3.45 11.06
CA LEU A 71 -12.43 -2.31 10.78
C LEU A 71 -11.82 -2.38 9.38
N SER A 72 -11.51 -3.57 8.86
CA SER A 72 -10.97 -3.73 7.51
C SER A 72 -11.99 -3.34 6.44
N GLY A 73 -13.24 -3.76 6.59
CA GLY A 73 -14.35 -3.32 5.73
C GLY A 73 -14.59 -1.82 5.84
N ALA A 74 -14.57 -1.26 7.05
CA ALA A 74 -14.71 0.18 7.26
C ALA A 74 -13.58 0.97 6.59
N LEU A 75 -12.32 0.53 6.74
CA LEU A 75 -11.16 1.14 6.11
C LEU A 75 -11.28 1.13 4.59
N LYS A 76 -11.69 -0.01 4.01
CA LYS A 76 -11.94 -0.13 2.57
C LYS A 76 -13.03 0.85 2.12
N CYS A 77 -14.16 0.88 2.83
CA CYS A 77 -15.26 1.79 2.53
C CYS A 77 -14.82 3.27 2.52
N TYR A 78 -14.06 3.69 3.53
CA TYR A 78 -13.55 5.06 3.58
C TYR A 78 -12.46 5.35 2.54
N LYS A 79 -11.60 4.37 2.23
CA LYS A 79 -10.59 4.48 1.17
C LYS A 79 -11.24 4.66 -0.19
N ASP A 80 -12.25 3.87 -0.51
CA ASP A 80 -12.99 3.96 -1.78
C ASP A 80 -13.76 5.28 -1.86
N GLY A 81 -14.34 5.74 -0.73
CA GLY A 81 -14.93 7.06 -0.64
C GLY A 81 -13.90 8.18 -0.85
N TYR A 82 -12.69 8.04 -0.30
CA TYR A 82 -11.62 9.03 -0.44
C TYR A 82 -11.13 9.12 -1.89
N ARG A 83 -11.05 8.00 -2.61
CA ARG A 83 -10.77 8.00 -4.05
C ARG A 83 -11.84 8.74 -4.84
N LYS A 84 -13.12 8.49 -4.53
CA LYS A 84 -14.24 9.12 -5.26
C LYS A 84 -14.42 10.60 -4.93
N TYR A 85 -14.15 11.01 -3.69
CA TYR A 85 -14.30 12.40 -3.23
C TYR A 85 -13.07 12.86 -2.45
N PRO A 86 -11.92 13.03 -3.13
CA PRO A 86 -10.64 13.32 -2.47
C PRO A 86 -10.63 14.67 -1.78
N THR A 87 -11.55 15.59 -2.07
CA THR A 87 -11.67 16.92 -1.43
C THR A 87 -12.62 16.96 -0.24
N SER A 88 -13.36 15.87 0.03
CA SER A 88 -14.31 15.82 1.15
C SER A 88 -13.58 15.66 2.48
N THR A 89 -13.53 16.73 3.27
CA THR A 89 -12.91 16.73 4.61
C THR A 89 -13.55 15.70 5.54
N ALA A 90 -14.86 15.44 5.40
CA ALA A 90 -15.55 14.44 6.21
C ALA A 90 -15.07 13.02 5.90
N ILE A 91 -14.87 12.68 4.62
CA ILE A 91 -14.35 11.38 4.21
C ILE A 91 -12.88 11.24 4.60
N GLN A 92 -12.06 12.26 4.33
CA GLN A 92 -10.65 12.30 4.73
C GLN A 92 -10.49 12.04 6.23
N ARG A 93 -11.28 12.72 7.08
CA ARG A 93 -11.25 12.53 8.54
C ARG A 93 -11.59 11.10 8.96
N ASN A 94 -12.63 10.52 8.37
CA ASN A 94 -13.02 9.14 8.71
C ASN A 94 -11.99 8.12 8.21
N PHE A 95 -11.43 8.34 7.03
CA PHE A 95 -10.37 7.52 6.48
C PHE A 95 -9.09 7.56 7.34
N SER A 96 -8.58 8.75 7.65
CA SER A 96 -7.38 8.90 8.51
C SER A 96 -7.59 8.29 9.89
N ARG A 97 -8.74 8.53 10.55
CA ARG A 97 -9.05 7.91 11.85
C ARG A 97 -9.06 6.39 11.74
N MET A 98 -9.72 5.85 10.71
CA MET A 98 -9.84 4.40 10.55
C MET A 98 -8.50 3.74 10.24
N LYS A 99 -7.64 4.40 9.46
CA LYS A 99 -6.27 3.95 9.19
C LYS A 99 -5.48 3.85 10.50
N VAL A 100 -5.49 4.91 11.32
CA VAL A 100 -4.85 4.93 12.63
C VAL A 100 -5.37 3.79 13.53
N LEU A 101 -6.69 3.59 13.60
CA LEU A 101 -7.29 2.48 14.37
C LEU A 101 -6.85 1.10 13.89
N CYS A 102 -6.79 0.89 12.58
CA CYS A 102 -6.32 -0.37 12.00
C CYS A 102 -4.84 -0.60 12.33
N ASP A 103 -4.01 0.44 12.29
CA ASP A 103 -2.58 0.33 12.60
C ASP A 103 -2.34 0.11 14.10
N ILE A 104 -3.13 0.73 14.98
CA ILE A 104 -3.17 0.39 16.41
C ILE A 104 -3.48 -1.10 16.57
N ARG A 105 -4.55 -1.62 15.95
CA ARG A 105 -4.89 -3.04 16.03
C ARG A 105 -3.73 -3.95 15.59
N LYS A 106 -3.07 -3.63 14.47
CA LYS A 106 -1.89 -4.39 14.01
C LYS A 106 -0.81 -4.43 15.10
N ARG A 107 -0.43 -3.25 15.63
CA ARG A 107 0.61 -3.12 16.66
C ARG A 107 0.29 -3.87 17.95
N TYR A 108 -0.91 -3.70 18.50
CA TYR A 108 -1.30 -4.36 19.76
C TYR A 108 -1.70 -5.83 19.59
N SER A 109 -1.84 -6.32 18.34
CA SER A 109 -1.88 -7.76 18.06
C SER A 109 -0.49 -8.39 18.01
N SER A 110 0.56 -7.62 17.71
CA SER A 110 1.94 -8.11 17.65
C SER A 110 2.55 -8.19 19.05
N GLN A 111 2.94 -9.41 19.46
CA GLN A 111 3.66 -9.63 20.70
C GLN A 111 5.07 -9.04 20.61
N MET A 112 5.71 -9.17 19.44
CA MET A 112 7.04 -8.63 19.17
C MET A 112 7.08 -7.11 19.33
N HIS A 113 6.08 -6.39 18.81
CA HIS A 113 5.97 -4.94 18.97
C HIS A 113 5.99 -4.54 20.45
N LEU A 114 5.13 -5.16 21.27
CA LEU A 114 5.04 -4.85 22.71
C LEU A 114 6.35 -5.14 23.44
N GLU A 115 6.99 -6.27 23.15
CA GLU A 115 8.27 -6.62 23.76
C GLU A 115 9.38 -5.61 23.42
N LEU A 116 9.43 -5.13 22.18
CA LEU A 116 10.41 -4.14 21.75
C LEU A 116 10.23 -2.81 22.48
N ILE A 117 8.99 -2.33 22.58
CA ILE A 117 8.69 -1.07 23.28
C ILE A 117 8.94 -1.20 24.79
N LEU A 118 8.50 -2.30 25.41
CA LEU A 118 8.65 -2.52 26.85
C LEU A 118 10.09 -2.76 27.30
N LYS A 119 10.99 -3.19 26.41
CA LYS A 119 12.41 -3.38 26.72
C LYS A 119 13.22 -2.08 26.70
N MET A 120 12.62 -0.95 26.29
CA MET A 120 13.28 0.35 26.38
C MET A 120 13.41 0.77 27.86
N ASP A 121 14.63 1.13 28.26
CA ASP A 121 14.92 1.90 29.47
C ASP A 121 14.80 3.40 29.16
N ALA A 122 15.05 4.26 30.16
CA ALA A 122 14.90 5.70 30.01
C ALA A 122 15.85 6.30 28.95
N GLU A 123 17.10 5.81 28.89
CA GLU A 123 18.11 6.28 27.94
C GLU A 123 17.74 5.91 26.50
N ARG A 124 17.39 4.64 26.26
CA ARG A 124 16.92 4.16 24.95
C ARG A 124 15.63 4.83 24.53
N PHE A 125 14.74 5.11 25.47
CA PHE A 125 13.50 5.81 25.17
C PHE A 125 13.75 7.26 24.72
N HIS A 126 14.68 7.97 25.38
CA HIS A 126 15.11 9.29 24.93
C HIS A 126 15.68 9.25 23.51
N LEU A 127 16.66 8.36 23.27
CA LEU A 127 17.27 8.20 21.94
C LEU A 127 16.23 7.87 20.88
N PHE A 128 15.29 6.97 21.17
CA PHE A 128 14.20 6.65 20.25
C PHE A 128 13.37 7.87 19.86
N VAL A 129 12.95 8.71 20.81
CA VAL A 129 12.15 9.91 20.51
C VAL A 129 12.94 10.89 19.64
N ASP A 130 14.21 11.11 20.00
CA ASP A 130 15.11 12.02 19.29
C ASP A 130 15.39 11.54 17.85
N ASP A 131 15.78 10.28 17.69
CA ASP A 131 16.07 9.64 16.41
C ASP A 131 14.82 9.60 15.51
N PHE A 132 13.65 9.34 16.08
CA PHE A 132 12.38 9.33 15.36
C PHE A 132 12.04 10.71 14.79
N LEU A 133 12.08 11.74 15.64
CA LEU A 133 11.74 13.11 15.25
C LEU A 133 12.78 13.70 14.29
N THR A 134 14.07 13.36 14.47
CA THR A 134 15.14 13.75 13.56
C THR A 134 14.96 13.12 12.19
N THR A 135 14.71 11.80 12.15
CA THR A 135 14.44 11.08 10.90
C THR A 135 13.22 11.66 10.19
N PHE A 136 12.15 11.96 10.91
CA PHE A 136 10.97 12.62 10.34
C PHE A 136 11.28 14.03 9.80
N GLY A 137 11.94 14.85 10.62
CA GLY A 137 12.25 16.25 10.32
C GLY A 137 13.11 16.42 9.07
N ASN A 138 14.05 15.51 8.83
CA ASN A 138 14.93 15.54 7.66
C ASN A 138 14.19 15.41 6.31
N PHE A 139 12.99 14.83 6.30
CA PHE A 139 12.24 14.55 5.06
C PHE A 139 10.89 15.26 4.96
N TYR A 140 10.35 15.78 6.07
CA TYR A 140 8.98 16.29 6.13
C TYR A 140 8.91 17.75 6.61
N HIS A 141 9.30 18.68 5.72
CA HIS A 141 9.10 20.12 5.91
C HIS A 141 7.77 20.60 5.27
N PRO A 142 7.12 21.68 5.79
CA PRO A 142 7.49 22.52 6.94
C PRO A 142 6.51 22.35 8.13
N LEU A 143 6.33 21.15 8.70
CA LEU A 143 5.54 21.04 9.93
C LEU A 143 6.31 21.62 11.11
N SER A 144 5.69 22.54 11.86
CA SER A 144 6.31 23.08 13.07
C SER A 144 6.24 22.07 14.22
N PRO A 145 7.16 22.13 15.19
CA PRO A 145 7.12 21.28 16.39
C PRO A 145 5.77 21.29 17.12
N ALA A 146 5.15 22.47 17.30
CA ALA A 146 3.82 22.58 17.88
C ALA A 146 2.73 21.85 17.10
N GLU A 147 2.78 21.89 15.76
CA GLU A 147 1.81 21.20 14.90
C GLU A 147 1.99 19.68 14.95
N ILE A 148 3.24 19.20 15.04
CA ILE A 148 3.55 17.77 15.22
C ILE A 148 2.95 17.28 16.53
N PHE A 149 3.27 17.92 17.66
CA PHE A 149 2.78 17.51 18.98
C PHE A 149 1.26 17.56 19.09
N LYS A 150 0.63 18.59 18.47
CA LYS A 150 -0.84 18.69 18.41
C LYS A 150 -1.46 17.50 17.70
N ARG A 151 -0.91 17.09 16.55
CA ARG A 151 -1.40 15.93 15.79
C ARG A 151 -1.14 14.61 16.52
N GLU A 152 0.00 14.52 17.18
CA GLU A 152 0.35 13.40 18.05
C GLU A 152 -0.67 13.21 19.17
N LEU A 153 -1.03 14.28 19.90
CA LEU A 153 -2.06 14.24 20.95
C LEU A 153 -3.43 13.79 20.39
N LEU A 154 -3.80 14.22 19.19
CA LEU A 154 -5.04 13.76 18.54
C LEU A 154 -4.99 12.27 18.23
N CYS A 155 -3.84 11.74 17.84
CA CYS A 155 -3.63 10.31 17.61
C CYS A 155 -3.63 9.51 18.92
N ILE A 156 -3.02 10.05 19.98
CA ILE A 156 -3.09 9.49 21.34
C ILE A 156 -4.54 9.39 21.81
N ASN A 157 -5.36 10.40 21.55
CA ASN A 157 -6.78 10.34 21.87
C ASN A 157 -7.48 9.14 21.19
N ILE A 158 -7.12 8.84 19.94
CA ILE A 158 -7.67 7.69 19.21
C ILE A 158 -7.21 6.38 19.89
N ALA A 159 -5.94 6.28 20.27
CA ALA A 159 -5.41 5.12 20.97
C ALA A 159 -6.09 4.90 22.33
N LEU A 160 -6.27 5.95 23.13
CA LEU A 160 -6.93 5.90 24.43
C LEU A 160 -8.43 5.54 24.37
N HIS A 161 -9.05 5.60 23.19
CA HIS A 161 -10.42 5.13 22.96
C HIS A 161 -10.47 3.84 22.13
N SER A 162 -9.31 3.29 21.75
CA SER A 162 -9.23 2.04 21.02
C SER A 162 -9.35 0.86 21.97
N ARG A 163 -10.29 -0.05 21.71
CA ARG A 163 -10.41 -1.31 22.45
C ARG A 163 -9.12 -2.12 22.43
N ASP A 164 -8.42 -2.14 21.29
CA ASP A 164 -7.20 -2.93 21.10
C ASP A 164 -6.05 -2.40 21.98
N PHE A 165 -5.92 -1.08 22.12
CA PHE A 165 -4.94 -0.46 23.04
C PHE A 165 -5.37 -0.64 24.50
N CYS A 166 -6.60 -0.22 24.85
CA CYS A 166 -7.03 -0.14 26.24
C CYS A 166 -7.13 -1.52 26.89
N SER A 167 -7.69 -2.53 26.20
CA SER A 167 -7.77 -3.88 26.77
C SER A 167 -6.39 -4.52 27.00
N ARG A 168 -5.36 -4.06 26.28
CA ARG A 168 -4.00 -4.60 26.38
C ARG A 168 -3.14 -3.85 27.38
N ILE A 169 -3.25 -2.53 27.43
CA ILE A 169 -2.36 -1.65 28.21
C ILE A 169 -3.04 -1.13 29.47
N LEU A 170 -4.33 -0.79 29.40
CA LEU A 170 -5.09 -0.13 30.46
C LEU A 170 -6.37 -0.93 30.87
N PRO A 171 -6.32 -2.27 31.03
CA PRO A 171 -7.54 -3.05 31.28
C PRO A 171 -8.22 -2.76 32.63
N GLU A 172 -7.49 -2.17 33.57
CA GLU A 172 -7.93 -1.90 34.95
C GLU A 172 -8.44 -0.47 35.15
N TYR A 173 -8.38 0.39 34.12
CA TYR A 173 -8.70 1.81 34.24
C TYR A 173 -10.04 2.14 33.60
N SER A 174 -10.82 3.01 34.25
CA SER A 174 -12.12 3.46 33.76
C SER A 174 -11.99 4.47 32.61
N GLU A 175 -13.05 4.61 31.80
CA GLU A 175 -13.10 5.64 30.74
C GLU A 175 -12.91 7.05 31.32
N GLU A 176 -13.41 7.33 32.53
CA GLU A 176 -13.23 8.62 33.19
C GLU A 176 -11.79 8.87 33.64
N GLU A 177 -11.06 7.82 34.07
CA GLU A 177 -9.63 7.92 34.39
C GLU A 177 -8.79 8.22 33.15
N ILE A 178 -9.12 7.53 32.05
CA ILE A 178 -8.49 7.74 30.74
C ILE A 178 -8.76 9.15 30.22
N GLN A 179 -10.00 9.63 30.33
CA GLN A 179 -10.37 10.97 29.90
C GLN A 179 -9.68 12.06 30.73
N ARG A 180 -9.53 11.85 32.04
CA ARG A 180 -8.77 12.76 32.93
C ARG A 180 -7.31 12.85 32.53
N PHE A 181 -6.67 11.72 32.22
CA PHE A 181 -5.31 11.72 31.70
C PHE A 181 -5.21 12.53 30.40
N TYR A 182 -6.11 12.29 29.45
CA TYR A 182 -6.08 13.01 28.17
C TYR A 182 -6.26 14.52 28.33
N GLN A 183 -7.11 14.96 29.27
CA GLN A 183 -7.25 16.38 29.61
C GLN A 183 -5.93 16.97 30.13
N ALA A 184 -5.21 16.25 30.99
CA ALA A 184 -3.90 16.67 31.49
C ALA A 184 -2.84 16.71 30.37
N ALA A 185 -2.79 15.70 29.51
CA ALA A 185 -1.91 15.67 28.33
C ALA A 185 -2.20 16.84 27.36
N SER A 186 -3.47 17.15 27.13
CA SER A 186 -3.87 18.30 26.30
C SER A 186 -3.48 19.63 26.94
N ALA A 187 -3.57 19.76 28.27
CA ALA A 187 -3.14 20.95 28.99
C ALA A 187 -1.62 21.16 28.88
N LEU A 188 -0.83 20.09 28.99
CA LEU A 188 0.62 20.11 28.78
C LEU A 188 0.96 20.72 27.41
N GLY A 189 0.35 20.22 26.34
CA GLY A 189 0.56 20.74 24.98
C GLY A 189 0.15 22.20 24.79
N LYS A 190 -0.87 22.68 25.50
CA LYS A 190 -1.30 24.10 25.46
C LYS A 190 -0.40 25.03 26.26
N SER A 191 0.22 24.53 27.33
CA SER A 191 1.09 25.33 28.20
C SER A 191 2.50 25.55 27.64
N ARG A 192 2.89 24.77 26.61
CA ARG A 192 4.24 24.79 26.04
C ARG A 192 4.28 25.66 24.77
N THR A 193 5.32 26.46 24.66
CA THR A 193 5.76 27.02 23.39
C THR A 193 6.71 26.01 22.77
N LEU A 194 6.32 25.41 21.64
CA LEU A 194 7.12 24.40 20.93
C LEU A 194 7.59 24.97 19.59
N GLN A 195 8.83 25.44 19.56
CA GLN A 195 9.48 26.04 18.40
C GLN A 195 10.68 25.24 17.92
N THR A 196 11.37 24.54 18.82
CA THR A 196 12.59 23.78 18.50
C THR A 196 12.36 22.27 18.54
N HIS A 197 13.30 21.52 17.97
CA HIS A 197 13.34 20.07 18.05
C HIS A 197 13.50 19.58 19.50
N ASP A 198 14.42 20.17 20.25
CA ASP A 198 14.67 19.79 21.66
C ASP A 198 13.44 20.02 22.56
N GLU A 199 12.69 21.10 22.32
CA GLU A 199 11.44 21.36 23.03
C GLU A 199 10.38 20.28 22.73
N LEU A 200 10.32 19.77 21.49
CA LEU A 200 9.41 18.70 21.10
C LEU A 200 9.77 17.36 21.72
N VAL A 201 11.08 17.03 21.72
CA VAL A 201 11.61 15.84 22.39
C VAL A 201 11.27 15.91 23.89
N SER A 202 11.56 17.04 24.53
CA SER A 202 11.26 17.26 25.95
C SER A 202 9.76 17.11 26.26
N ALA A 203 8.89 17.71 25.44
CA ALA A 203 7.44 17.58 25.62
C ALA A 203 6.94 16.14 25.50
N ASN A 204 7.54 15.34 24.60
CA ASN A 204 7.25 13.91 24.46
C ASN A 204 7.68 13.13 25.71
N LEU A 205 8.87 13.40 26.26
CA LEU A 205 9.36 12.73 27.47
C LEU A 205 8.51 13.08 28.72
N GLU A 206 8.09 14.34 28.83
CA GLU A 206 7.17 14.79 29.89
C GLU A 206 5.79 14.13 29.77
N LEU A 207 5.28 13.97 28.54
CA LEU A 207 4.04 13.25 28.27
C LEU A 207 4.14 11.78 28.70
N GLY A 208 5.27 11.13 28.41
CA GLY A 208 5.57 9.77 28.90
C GLY A 208 5.59 9.69 30.43
N THR A 209 6.23 10.67 31.08
CA THR A 209 6.29 10.76 32.55
C THR A 209 4.89 10.94 33.17
N LEU A 210 4.06 11.80 32.57
CA LEU A 210 2.68 12.01 33.00
C LEU A 210 1.87 10.71 32.91
N PHE A 211 2.06 9.94 31.84
CA PHE A 211 1.42 8.63 31.66
C PHE A 211 1.85 7.62 32.73
N GLU A 212 3.14 7.56 33.06
CA GLU A 212 3.68 6.72 34.13
C GLU A 212 3.10 7.05 35.50
N GLN A 213 2.99 8.34 35.81
CA GLN A 213 2.43 8.81 37.07
C GLN A 213 0.95 8.43 37.21
N HIS A 214 0.18 8.56 36.12
CA HIS A 214 -1.26 8.33 36.13
C HIS A 214 -1.63 6.84 36.11
N PHE A 215 -0.93 6.02 35.31
CA PHE A 215 -1.30 4.62 35.07
C PHE A 215 -0.30 3.57 35.56
N ARG A 216 0.86 3.97 36.12
CA ARG A 216 1.94 3.02 36.50
C ARG A 216 2.36 2.10 35.34
N LYS A 217 2.25 2.57 34.09
CA LYS A 217 2.69 1.90 32.86
C LYS A 217 3.81 2.72 32.23
N LYS A 218 4.79 2.06 31.60
CA LYS A 218 5.93 2.74 30.96
C LYS A 218 5.47 3.80 29.94
N GLY A 219 6.06 4.99 30.01
CA GLY A 219 5.72 6.14 29.17
C GLY A 219 6.02 5.92 27.69
N CYS A 220 7.03 5.08 27.39
CA CYS A 220 7.38 4.70 26.03
C CYS A 220 6.22 4.07 25.25
N ILE A 221 5.27 3.41 25.91
CA ILE A 221 4.10 2.80 25.27
C ILE A 221 3.22 3.88 24.63
N LEU A 222 2.90 4.93 25.39
CA LEU A 222 2.03 6.01 24.91
C LEU A 222 2.72 6.84 23.84
N VAL A 223 3.97 7.22 24.08
CA VAL A 223 4.71 8.13 23.21
C VAL A 223 5.04 7.47 21.87
N SER A 224 5.51 6.21 21.87
CA SER A 224 5.70 5.47 20.62
C SER A 224 4.38 5.33 19.84
N GLU A 225 3.27 5.07 20.53
CA GLU A 225 1.95 4.98 19.89
C GLU A 225 1.51 6.31 19.28
N GLY A 226 1.69 7.42 20.00
CA GLY A 226 1.42 8.76 19.50
C GLY A 226 2.22 9.08 18.24
N LEU A 227 3.53 8.85 18.27
CA LEU A 227 4.44 9.06 17.14
C LEU A 227 4.10 8.15 15.94
N PHE A 228 3.84 6.86 16.16
CA PHE A 228 3.52 5.92 15.09
C PHE A 228 2.19 6.24 14.42
N SER A 229 1.18 6.59 15.22
CA SER A 229 -0.12 7.01 14.71
C SER A 229 -0.08 8.39 14.05
N PHE A 230 0.79 9.29 14.52
CA PHE A 230 1.05 10.55 13.84
C PHE A 230 1.55 10.32 12.41
N ILE A 231 2.55 9.44 12.20
CA ILE A 231 3.02 9.09 10.86
C ILE A 231 1.90 8.48 10.01
N ALA A 232 1.12 7.57 10.59
CA ALA A 232 -0.03 6.97 9.91
C ALA A 232 -1.10 8.00 9.52
N SER A 233 -1.19 9.14 10.20
CA SER A 233 -2.18 10.19 9.93
C SER A 233 -1.79 11.15 8.80
N LEU A 234 -0.51 11.18 8.39
CA LEU A 234 0.01 12.16 7.44
C LEU A 234 -0.63 12.06 6.05
N ASP A 235 -0.77 10.84 5.56
CA ASP A 235 -1.39 10.53 4.27
C ASP A 235 -1.82 9.05 4.18
N THR A 236 -2.24 8.61 3.00
CA THR A 236 -2.73 7.24 2.75
C THR A 236 -1.63 6.17 2.83
N TYR A 237 -0.36 6.54 2.70
CA TYR A 237 0.74 5.62 2.41
C TYR A 237 1.85 5.59 3.48
N SER A 238 1.95 6.63 4.29
CA SER A 238 2.97 6.76 5.33
C SER A 238 2.60 5.91 6.54
N GLU A 239 3.54 5.14 7.07
CA GLU A 239 3.34 4.27 8.24
C GLU A 239 4.67 3.95 8.91
N VAL A 240 4.63 3.48 10.16
CA VAL A 240 5.78 2.85 10.80
C VAL A 240 5.66 1.35 10.64
N LEU A 241 6.67 0.75 10.03
CA LEU A 241 6.75 -0.69 9.79
C LEU A 241 7.33 -1.40 11.01
N LEU A 242 6.60 -2.41 11.48
CA LEU A 242 7.15 -3.41 12.39
C LEU A 242 8.24 -4.23 11.70
N PRO A 243 9.17 -4.86 12.44
CA PRO A 243 10.27 -5.61 11.85
C PRO A 243 9.85 -6.68 10.83
N VAL A 244 8.74 -7.38 11.09
CA VAL A 244 8.18 -8.38 10.15
C VAL A 244 7.67 -7.73 8.86
N GLN A 245 6.96 -6.60 8.98
CA GLN A 245 6.43 -5.85 7.84
C GLN A 245 7.57 -5.23 7.01
N HIS A 246 8.63 -4.75 7.67
CA HIS A 246 9.82 -4.25 6.98
C HIS A 246 10.49 -5.37 6.17
N LYS A 247 10.65 -6.57 6.75
CA LYS A 247 11.21 -7.73 6.04
C LYS A 247 10.35 -8.13 4.83
N GLU A 248 9.03 -8.19 4.99
CA GLU A 248 8.10 -8.45 3.88
C GLU A 248 8.23 -7.38 2.79
N GLN A 249 8.30 -6.10 3.16
CA GLN A 249 8.43 -4.99 2.21
C GLN A 249 9.75 -5.02 1.43
N ILE A 250 10.87 -5.38 2.08
CA ILE A 250 12.18 -5.54 1.42
C ILE A 250 12.15 -6.75 0.48
N ALA A 251 11.53 -7.86 0.90
CA ALA A 251 11.40 -9.03 0.05
C ALA A 251 10.57 -8.76 -1.21
N GLU A 252 9.48 -8.00 -1.10
CA GLU A 252 8.70 -7.54 -2.25
C GLU A 252 9.53 -6.69 -3.22
N ILE A 253 10.48 -5.89 -2.71
CA ILE A 253 11.37 -5.03 -3.50
C ILE A 253 12.45 -5.84 -4.22
N GLN A 254 13.12 -6.72 -3.48
CA GLN A 254 14.28 -7.47 -3.96
C GLN A 254 13.89 -8.70 -4.79
N GLY A 255 12.64 -9.15 -4.71
CA GLY A 255 12.21 -10.41 -5.34
C GLY A 255 12.69 -11.66 -4.58
N GLU A 256 13.16 -11.52 -3.33
CA GLU A 256 13.76 -12.61 -2.57
C GLU A 256 13.29 -12.57 -1.10
N LEU A 257 12.92 -13.73 -0.56
CA LEU A 257 12.50 -13.88 0.83
C LEU A 257 13.15 -15.11 1.46
N VAL A 258 13.50 -15.05 2.74
CA VAL A 258 13.76 -16.26 3.53
C VAL A 258 12.45 -16.72 4.17
N GLY A 259 11.98 -17.90 3.79
CA GLY A 259 10.74 -18.45 4.30
C GLY A 259 10.38 -19.81 3.70
N ILE A 260 9.09 -20.11 3.68
CA ILE A 260 8.57 -21.35 3.07
C ILE A 260 7.82 -21.10 1.75
N GLY A 261 7.76 -19.84 1.30
CA GLY A 261 7.14 -19.41 0.03
C GLY A 261 5.62 -19.56 -0.02
N ILE A 262 4.92 -19.08 1.01
CA ILE A 262 3.46 -18.97 1.01
C ILE A 262 3.02 -17.52 1.24
N GLU A 263 1.97 -17.12 0.56
CA GLU A 263 1.18 -15.94 0.90
C GLU A 263 -0.09 -16.38 1.61
N ILE A 264 -0.46 -15.68 2.67
CA ILE A 264 -1.62 -16.00 3.50
C ILE A 264 -2.68 -14.92 3.42
N SER A 265 -3.93 -15.33 3.61
CA SER A 265 -5.04 -14.42 3.89
C SER A 265 -5.71 -14.83 5.18
N VAL A 266 -6.17 -13.86 5.97
CA VAL A 266 -6.95 -14.12 7.18
C VAL A 266 -8.38 -13.65 6.95
N SER A 267 -9.33 -14.58 7.03
CA SER A 267 -10.77 -14.29 6.86
C SER A 267 -11.58 -15.07 7.88
N GLY A 268 -12.51 -14.38 8.57
CA GLY A 268 -13.33 -14.98 9.63
C GLY A 268 -12.51 -15.59 10.78
N GLY A 269 -11.31 -15.04 11.06
CA GLY A 269 -10.38 -15.56 12.07
C GLY A 269 -9.66 -16.84 11.66
N LYS A 270 -9.76 -17.26 10.40
CA LYS A 270 -9.09 -18.44 9.84
C LYS A 270 -8.01 -18.02 8.84
N THR A 271 -6.92 -18.76 8.78
CA THR A 271 -5.77 -18.48 7.92
C THR A 271 -5.77 -19.40 6.70
N TYR A 272 -5.92 -18.84 5.50
CA TYR A 272 -5.92 -19.59 4.25
C TYR A 272 -4.66 -19.31 3.45
N ILE A 273 -4.17 -20.32 2.73
CA ILE A 273 -3.11 -20.15 1.74
C ILE A 273 -3.69 -19.44 0.53
N GLN A 274 -3.26 -18.20 0.31
CA GLN A 274 -3.69 -17.38 -0.81
C GLN A 274 -2.92 -17.74 -2.08
N ARG A 275 -1.60 -17.95 -1.96
CA ARG A 275 -0.69 -18.29 -3.07
C ARG A 275 0.52 -19.07 -2.56
N LEU A 276 1.12 -19.87 -3.43
CA LEU A 276 2.43 -20.49 -3.24
C LEU A 276 3.42 -19.91 -4.24
N LEU A 277 4.64 -19.64 -3.78
CA LEU A 277 5.73 -19.25 -4.67
C LEU A 277 6.26 -20.50 -5.40
N PRO A 278 6.59 -20.40 -6.71
CA PRO A 278 7.24 -21.48 -7.44
C PRO A 278 8.53 -21.92 -6.76
N ASP A 279 8.87 -23.21 -6.90
CA ASP A 279 10.10 -23.81 -6.35
C ASP A 279 10.33 -23.56 -4.85
N SER A 280 9.29 -23.24 -4.09
CA SER A 280 9.36 -23.02 -2.64
C SER A 280 9.27 -24.31 -1.84
N PRO A 281 9.71 -24.32 -0.56
CA PRO A 281 9.49 -25.46 0.35
C PRO A 281 8.02 -25.90 0.42
N ALA A 282 7.08 -24.95 0.48
CA ALA A 282 5.66 -25.27 0.54
C ALA A 282 5.14 -25.88 -0.77
N ALA A 283 5.54 -25.35 -1.93
CA ALA A 283 5.16 -25.91 -3.23
C ALA A 283 5.70 -27.34 -3.41
N GLN A 284 6.96 -27.58 -3.04
CA GLN A 284 7.59 -28.91 -3.11
C GLN A 284 6.94 -29.93 -2.16
N ALA A 285 6.36 -29.46 -1.06
CA ALA A 285 5.64 -30.31 -0.12
C ALA A 285 4.20 -30.65 -0.54
N GLY A 286 3.75 -30.17 -1.70
CA GLY A 286 2.43 -30.48 -2.25
C GLY A 286 1.28 -29.72 -1.59
N ILE A 287 1.59 -28.66 -0.82
CA ILE A 287 0.60 -27.75 -0.22
C ILE A 287 -0.14 -27.03 -1.34
N ARG A 288 -1.45 -26.79 -1.17
CA ARG A 288 -2.28 -26.19 -2.22
C ARG A 288 -2.91 -24.86 -1.80
N ARG A 289 -3.21 -24.04 -2.80
CA ARG A 289 -3.99 -22.82 -2.64
C ARG A 289 -5.37 -23.14 -2.05
N GLY A 290 -5.84 -22.29 -1.14
CA GLY A 290 -7.13 -22.39 -0.48
C GLY A 290 -7.14 -23.31 0.75
N GLU A 291 -6.07 -24.05 1.02
CA GLU A 291 -5.96 -24.85 2.24
C GLU A 291 -5.91 -23.97 3.49
N LEU A 292 -6.45 -24.50 4.60
CA LEU A 292 -6.57 -23.79 5.88
C LEU A 292 -5.40 -24.18 6.78
N ILE A 293 -4.53 -23.22 7.13
CA ILE A 293 -3.50 -23.40 8.15
C ILE A 293 -4.19 -23.33 9.51
N THR A 294 -4.29 -24.45 10.23
CA THR A 294 -4.91 -24.52 11.56
C THR A 294 -3.92 -24.35 12.70
N LYS A 295 -2.67 -24.78 12.52
CA LYS A 295 -1.59 -24.60 13.50
C LYS A 295 -0.24 -24.35 12.83
N ILE A 296 0.62 -23.61 13.51
CA ILE A 296 2.03 -23.44 13.20
C ILE A 296 2.81 -23.77 14.46
N ASP A 297 3.75 -24.73 14.38
CA ASP A 297 4.53 -25.24 15.52
C ASP A 297 3.65 -25.64 16.72
N GLY A 298 2.49 -26.25 16.42
CA GLY A 298 1.50 -26.68 17.41
C GLY A 298 0.61 -25.56 17.98
N ILE A 299 0.90 -24.30 17.68
CA ILE A 299 0.12 -23.14 18.12
C ILE A 299 -1.01 -22.88 17.12
N SER A 300 -2.26 -22.81 17.62
CA SER A 300 -3.44 -22.52 16.80
C SER A 300 -3.33 -21.17 16.09
N THR A 301 -3.71 -21.12 14.82
CA THR A 301 -3.86 -19.88 14.03
C THR A 301 -5.23 -19.23 14.20
N LEU A 302 -6.19 -19.92 14.83
CA LEU A 302 -7.55 -19.42 15.01
C LEU A 302 -7.54 -18.07 15.75
N SER A 303 -8.25 -17.10 15.18
CA SER A 303 -8.38 -15.74 15.67
C SER A 303 -7.07 -14.93 15.73
N LYS A 304 -5.98 -15.42 15.12
CA LYS A 304 -4.75 -14.64 14.96
C LYS A 304 -4.88 -13.65 13.81
N SER A 305 -4.28 -12.47 13.99
CA SER A 305 -4.14 -11.48 12.92
C SER A 305 -3.13 -11.96 11.87
N GLN A 306 -3.18 -11.40 10.66
CA GLN A 306 -2.20 -11.70 9.61
C GLN A 306 -0.76 -11.44 10.08
N VAL A 307 -0.53 -10.34 10.81
CA VAL A 307 0.79 -10.00 11.37
C VAL A 307 1.27 -11.09 12.32
N GLN A 308 0.41 -11.58 13.22
CA GLN A 308 0.78 -12.66 14.14
C GLN A 308 1.13 -13.96 13.41
N VAL A 309 0.39 -14.29 12.34
CA VAL A 309 0.66 -15.50 11.56
C VAL A 309 1.95 -15.35 10.75
N SER A 310 2.19 -14.21 10.12
CA SER A 310 3.47 -13.90 9.45
C SER A 310 4.65 -14.04 10.41
N GLU A 311 4.53 -13.50 11.63
CA GLU A 311 5.56 -13.63 12.67
C GLU A 311 5.87 -15.09 13.02
N MET A 312 4.87 -15.97 13.02
CA MET A 312 5.04 -17.41 13.27
C MET A 312 5.68 -18.15 12.09
N LEU A 313 5.39 -17.72 10.85
CA LEU A 313 5.93 -18.33 9.63
C LEU A 313 7.38 -17.89 9.37
N CYS A 314 7.72 -16.65 9.68
CA CYS A 314 9.07 -16.12 9.55
C CYS A 314 10.05 -16.81 10.52
N GLY A 315 11.32 -16.80 10.15
CA GLY A 315 12.39 -17.37 10.97
C GLY A 315 13.73 -17.30 10.24
N THR A 316 14.78 -17.79 10.88
CA THR A 316 16.10 -17.85 10.25
C THR A 316 16.15 -18.96 9.22
N GLU A 317 16.97 -18.79 8.19
CA GLU A 317 17.23 -19.83 7.20
C GLU A 317 17.69 -21.14 7.88
N GLY A 318 17.30 -22.27 7.30
CA GLY A 318 17.61 -23.62 7.77
C GLY A 318 16.79 -24.08 8.97
N THR A 319 15.98 -23.23 9.59
CA THR A 319 15.14 -23.64 10.73
C THR A 319 13.86 -24.32 10.28
N PRO A 320 13.39 -25.34 11.03
CA PRO A 320 12.14 -26.02 10.72
C PRO A 320 10.93 -25.15 11.10
N VAL A 321 9.82 -25.39 10.41
CA VAL A 321 8.47 -24.94 10.78
C VAL A 321 7.48 -26.05 10.47
N ARG A 322 6.60 -26.36 11.42
CA ARG A 322 5.58 -27.39 11.25
C ARG A 322 4.22 -26.76 11.04
N LEU A 323 3.63 -26.99 9.87
CA LEU A 323 2.26 -26.59 9.56
C LEU A 323 1.30 -27.75 9.86
N THR A 324 0.13 -27.42 10.40
CA THR A 324 -1.06 -28.29 10.38
C THR A 324 -2.08 -27.65 9.47
N LEU A 325 -2.54 -28.41 8.47
CA LEU A 325 -3.37 -27.94 7.36
C LEU A 325 -4.64 -28.77 7.30
N ASP A 326 -5.77 -28.12 7.00
CA ASP A 326 -6.98 -28.79 6.54
C ASP A 326 -7.09 -28.56 5.02
N ASP A 327 -7.20 -29.65 4.26
CA ASP A 327 -7.45 -29.59 2.83
C ASP A 327 -8.90 -29.16 2.52
N GLN A 328 -9.22 -28.99 1.24
CA GLN A 328 -10.56 -28.59 0.81
C GLN A 328 -11.65 -29.65 1.11
N ASN A 329 -11.25 -30.89 1.41
CA ASN A 329 -12.14 -31.99 1.80
C ASN A 329 -12.26 -32.14 3.33
N GLY A 330 -11.62 -31.26 4.10
CA GLY A 330 -11.61 -31.29 5.56
C GLY A 330 -10.66 -32.33 6.17
N ARG A 331 -9.74 -32.91 5.38
CA ARG A 331 -8.70 -33.80 5.90
C ARG A 331 -7.59 -32.96 6.54
N THR A 332 -7.32 -33.23 7.81
CA THR A 332 -6.19 -32.63 8.53
C THR A 332 -4.91 -33.42 8.28
N TYR A 333 -3.82 -32.72 7.98
CA TYR A 333 -2.47 -33.29 7.90
C TYR A 333 -1.42 -32.31 8.43
N SER A 334 -0.22 -32.81 8.72
CA SER A 334 0.91 -31.98 9.15
C SER A 334 2.11 -32.18 8.24
N VAL A 335 2.85 -31.10 8.04
CA VAL A 335 4.05 -31.06 7.21
C VAL A 335 5.12 -30.25 7.91
N GLU A 336 6.34 -30.77 7.91
CA GLU A 336 7.53 -30.07 8.40
C GLU A 336 8.31 -29.52 7.21
N LEU A 337 8.57 -28.22 7.24
CA LEU A 337 9.23 -27.47 6.17
C LEU A 337 10.49 -26.81 6.74
N PHE A 338 11.48 -26.59 5.89
CA PHE A 338 12.69 -25.86 6.25
C PHE A 338 12.70 -24.51 5.55
N ARG A 339 12.94 -23.44 6.31
CA ARG A 339 13.02 -22.09 5.77
C ARG A 339 14.26 -21.96 4.89
N ARG A 340 14.12 -21.41 3.69
CA ARG A 340 15.25 -21.08 2.80
C ARG A 340 14.94 -19.86 1.95
N HIS A 341 15.92 -19.41 1.19
CA HIS A 341 15.70 -18.44 0.12
C HIS A 341 14.67 -18.97 -0.89
N VAL A 342 13.67 -18.14 -1.16
CA VAL A 342 12.63 -18.33 -2.17
C VAL A 342 12.55 -17.09 -3.04
N THR A 343 12.56 -17.32 -4.35
CA THR A 343 12.37 -16.26 -5.34
C THR A 343 10.90 -15.91 -5.45
N TYR A 344 10.62 -14.62 -5.46
CA TYR A 344 9.34 -14.02 -5.73
C TYR A 344 9.46 -13.40 -7.14
N PRO A 345 9.04 -14.11 -8.20
CA PRO A 345 9.25 -13.63 -9.57
C PRO A 345 8.42 -12.38 -9.85
N SER A 346 8.99 -11.43 -10.60
CA SER A 346 8.29 -10.19 -10.96
C SER A 346 7.30 -10.43 -12.12
N ILE A 347 7.64 -11.38 -13.00
CA ILE A 347 6.82 -11.89 -14.09
C ILE A 347 6.18 -13.22 -13.68
N SER A 348 4.85 -13.27 -13.55
CA SER A 348 4.15 -14.53 -13.22
C SER A 348 3.71 -15.34 -14.42
N CYS A 349 3.69 -14.72 -15.61
CA CYS A 349 3.42 -15.43 -16.85
C CYS A 349 4.21 -14.81 -17.99
N SER A 350 4.93 -15.64 -18.74
CA SER A 350 5.56 -15.25 -19.99
C SER A 350 5.39 -16.33 -21.05
N ARG A 351 5.03 -15.96 -22.28
CA ARG A 351 4.83 -16.90 -23.40
C ARG A 351 4.77 -16.21 -24.75
N LEU A 352 4.78 -17.01 -25.81
CA LEU A 352 4.31 -16.58 -27.12
C LEU A 352 2.82 -16.86 -27.26
N ILE A 353 2.07 -15.90 -27.77
CA ILE A 353 0.69 -16.07 -28.22
C ILE A 353 0.62 -15.85 -29.74
N PRO A 354 -0.28 -16.56 -30.45
CA PRO A 354 -0.47 -16.31 -31.87
C PRO A 354 -1.13 -14.95 -32.09
N ASP A 355 -0.85 -14.33 -33.22
CA ASP A 355 -1.55 -13.15 -33.70
C ASP A 355 -2.87 -13.53 -34.42
N SER A 356 -3.65 -12.54 -34.84
CA SER A 356 -4.93 -12.78 -35.53
C SER A 356 -4.81 -13.56 -36.85
N THR A 357 -3.60 -13.62 -37.42
CA THR A 357 -3.29 -14.27 -38.69
C THR A 357 -2.54 -15.60 -38.53
N ASP A 358 -2.20 -16.01 -37.31
CA ASP A 358 -1.43 -17.22 -36.94
C ASP A 358 -0.03 -17.29 -37.60
N THR A 359 0.53 -16.12 -37.95
CA THR A 359 1.79 -15.97 -38.70
C THR A 359 2.87 -15.23 -37.92
N ALA A 360 2.50 -14.32 -37.03
CA ALA A 360 3.43 -13.62 -36.14
C ALA A 360 3.36 -14.14 -34.71
N LYS A 361 4.43 -13.93 -33.96
CA LYS A 361 4.56 -14.41 -32.58
C LYS A 361 4.58 -13.20 -31.65
N ILE A 362 3.48 -12.97 -30.97
CA ILE A 362 3.38 -11.90 -29.98
C ILE A 362 3.93 -12.43 -28.66
N GLY A 363 4.95 -11.78 -28.12
CA GLY A 363 5.42 -12.03 -26.76
C GLY A 363 4.45 -11.45 -25.75
N TYR A 364 3.94 -12.26 -24.83
CA TYR A 364 3.09 -11.80 -23.74
C TYR A 364 3.83 -11.95 -22.40
N VAL A 365 3.90 -10.87 -21.64
CA VAL A 365 4.45 -10.83 -20.28
C VAL A 365 3.41 -10.23 -19.34
N HIS A 366 3.01 -10.98 -18.31
CA HIS A 366 2.27 -10.45 -17.17
C HIS A 366 3.25 -10.08 -16.07
N LEU A 367 3.44 -8.78 -15.88
CA LEU A 367 4.34 -8.22 -14.90
C LEU A 367 3.54 -7.83 -13.66
N GLU A 368 3.67 -8.61 -12.59
CA GLU A 368 2.88 -8.43 -11.37
C GLU A 368 3.39 -7.28 -10.50
N ARG A 369 4.69 -7.00 -10.56
CA ARG A 369 5.34 -5.99 -9.73
C ARG A 369 6.66 -5.56 -10.34
N PHE A 370 7.09 -4.33 -10.06
CA PHE A 370 8.41 -3.82 -10.39
C PHE A 370 9.40 -4.07 -9.24
N GLN A 371 10.26 -5.06 -9.43
CA GLN A 371 11.29 -5.48 -8.48
C GLN A 371 12.67 -5.14 -9.03
N ASP A 372 13.69 -5.18 -8.17
CA ASP A 372 15.05 -4.79 -8.55
C ASP A 372 15.58 -5.61 -9.75
N ASN A 373 15.15 -6.86 -9.90
CA ASN A 373 15.52 -7.77 -11.00
C ASN A 373 14.60 -7.71 -12.23
N THR A 374 13.49 -6.95 -12.20
CA THR A 374 12.53 -6.89 -13.31
C THR A 374 13.15 -6.50 -14.66
N PRO A 375 14.05 -5.50 -14.76
CA PRO A 375 14.68 -5.18 -16.04
C PRO A 375 15.40 -6.38 -16.67
N ASP A 376 16.09 -7.17 -15.84
CA ASP A 376 16.82 -8.37 -16.29
C ASP A 376 15.86 -9.49 -16.69
N GLU A 377 14.74 -9.68 -15.98
CA GLU A 377 13.70 -10.65 -16.35
C GLU A 377 13.07 -10.30 -17.71
N VAL A 378 12.76 -9.02 -17.94
CA VAL A 378 12.21 -8.52 -19.22
C VAL A 378 13.24 -8.65 -20.35
N GLU A 379 14.51 -8.30 -20.11
CA GLU A 379 15.55 -8.46 -21.12
C GLU A 379 15.80 -9.95 -21.45
N THR A 380 15.78 -10.82 -20.44
CA THR A 380 15.91 -12.27 -20.62
C THR A 380 14.76 -12.82 -21.47
N PHE A 381 13.53 -12.37 -21.22
CA PHE A 381 12.38 -12.70 -22.05
C PHE A 381 12.61 -12.29 -23.51
N LEU A 382 13.01 -11.03 -23.76
CA LEU A 382 13.29 -10.53 -25.10
C LEU A 382 14.38 -11.35 -25.80
N ARG A 383 15.50 -11.63 -25.12
CA ARG A 383 16.61 -12.43 -25.66
C ARG A 383 16.22 -13.88 -25.94
N THR A 384 15.28 -14.43 -25.19
CA THR A 384 14.82 -15.82 -25.36
C THR A 384 13.86 -15.95 -26.52
N PHE A 385 12.92 -15.02 -26.67
CA PHE A 385 11.79 -15.16 -27.60
C PHE A 385 11.99 -14.44 -28.94
N MET A 386 12.77 -13.34 -29.01
CA MET A 386 13.07 -12.68 -30.29
C MET A 386 13.73 -13.64 -31.30
N PRO A 387 14.75 -14.45 -30.96
CA PRO A 387 15.33 -15.42 -31.89
C PRO A 387 14.35 -16.51 -32.32
N GLN A 388 13.26 -16.73 -31.59
CA GLN A 388 12.21 -17.69 -31.92
C GLN A 388 11.15 -17.11 -32.87
N GLY A 389 11.37 -15.88 -33.37
CA GLY A 389 10.47 -15.20 -34.31
C GLY A 389 9.47 -14.25 -33.64
N MET A 390 9.66 -13.92 -32.36
CA MET A 390 8.87 -12.88 -31.71
C MET A 390 9.21 -11.51 -32.30
N ASP A 391 8.20 -10.82 -32.83
CA ASP A 391 8.35 -9.54 -33.52
C ASP A 391 7.53 -8.42 -32.86
N ARG A 392 6.64 -8.74 -31.92
CA ARG A 392 5.73 -7.81 -31.21
C ARG A 392 5.60 -8.22 -29.75
N MET A 393 5.26 -7.29 -28.87
CA MET A 393 5.16 -7.57 -27.43
C MET A 393 3.95 -6.89 -26.76
N ILE A 394 3.37 -7.60 -25.79
CA ILE A 394 2.34 -7.11 -24.86
C ILE A 394 2.90 -7.22 -23.45
N ILE A 395 2.93 -6.11 -22.72
CA ILE A 395 3.22 -6.07 -21.28
C ILE A 395 1.91 -5.78 -20.53
N ASP A 396 1.49 -6.75 -19.72
CA ASP A 396 0.27 -6.68 -18.95
C ASP A 396 0.57 -6.26 -17.50
N LEU A 397 0.13 -5.05 -17.14
CA LEU A 397 0.30 -4.42 -15.83
C LEU A 397 -0.99 -4.40 -15.02
N ARG A 398 -2.04 -5.08 -15.48
CA ARG A 398 -3.33 -5.15 -14.77
C ARG A 398 -3.13 -5.85 -13.42
N GLY A 399 -3.60 -5.24 -12.33
CA GLY A 399 -3.34 -5.76 -10.98
C GLY A 399 -1.98 -5.36 -10.38
N ASN A 400 -1.08 -4.69 -11.12
CA ASN A 400 0.27 -4.38 -10.66
C ASN A 400 0.29 -3.13 -9.75
N PRO A 401 0.55 -3.25 -8.44
CA PRO A 401 0.51 -2.13 -7.49
C PRO A 401 1.74 -1.21 -7.57
N GLY A 402 2.66 -1.48 -8.52
CA GLY A 402 3.90 -0.77 -8.73
C GLY A 402 5.10 -1.56 -8.22
N GLY A 403 5.94 -0.92 -7.42
CA GLY A 403 7.25 -1.44 -7.05
C GLY A 403 8.29 -0.34 -6.95
N THR A 404 9.55 -0.63 -7.27
CA THR A 404 10.60 0.39 -7.17
C THR A 404 10.60 1.34 -8.36
N VAL A 405 10.89 2.61 -8.09
CA VAL A 405 11.00 3.65 -9.14
C VAL A 405 12.11 3.30 -10.12
N THR A 406 13.27 2.88 -9.60
CA THR A 406 14.44 2.49 -10.42
C THR A 406 14.12 1.33 -11.35
N SER A 407 13.39 0.30 -10.88
CA SER A 407 12.97 -0.81 -11.72
C SER A 407 12.08 -0.36 -12.87
N ALA A 408 11.08 0.50 -12.62
CA ALA A 408 10.23 1.03 -13.69
C ALA A 408 11.01 1.89 -14.68
N VAL A 409 11.93 2.75 -14.21
CA VAL A 409 12.79 3.57 -15.07
C VAL A 409 13.66 2.68 -15.96
N ASN A 410 14.39 1.74 -15.37
CA ASN A 410 15.30 0.85 -16.10
C ASN A 410 14.54 -0.08 -17.06
N THR A 411 13.33 -0.51 -16.71
CA THR A 411 12.49 -1.31 -17.62
C THR A 411 11.97 -0.47 -18.78
N ALA A 412 11.60 0.81 -18.55
CA ALA A 412 11.20 1.72 -19.63
C ALA A 412 12.37 2.05 -20.57
N ASP A 413 13.57 2.19 -20.01
CA ASP A 413 14.81 2.45 -20.74
C ASP A 413 15.15 1.34 -21.78
N LEU A 414 14.71 0.09 -21.54
CA LEU A 414 14.81 -0.98 -22.55
C LEU A 414 14.08 -0.67 -23.87
N PHE A 415 13.11 0.24 -23.86
CA PHE A 415 12.25 0.54 -25.00
C PHE A 415 12.41 1.96 -25.54
N LEU A 416 13.14 2.84 -24.84
CA LEU A 416 13.32 4.23 -25.20
C LEU A 416 14.75 4.48 -25.68
N GLN A 417 14.90 5.22 -26.78
CA GLN A 417 16.21 5.56 -27.32
C GLN A 417 16.84 6.75 -26.57
N ASP A 418 16.05 7.78 -26.28
CA ASP A 418 16.47 8.99 -25.58
C ASP A 418 15.27 9.66 -24.90
N GLY A 419 15.55 10.73 -24.16
CA GLY A 419 14.54 11.59 -23.53
C GLY A 419 14.34 11.34 -22.03
N VAL A 420 13.47 12.15 -21.41
CA VAL A 420 13.14 12.03 -19.99
C VAL A 420 12.15 10.89 -19.79
N ILE A 421 12.38 10.02 -18.82
CA ILE A 421 11.47 8.94 -18.41
C ILE A 421 10.59 9.42 -17.25
N LEU A 422 11.19 10.10 -16.27
CA LEU A 422 10.50 10.51 -15.05
C LEU A 422 11.12 11.80 -14.50
N LYS A 423 10.27 12.70 -14.01
CA LYS A 423 10.72 13.83 -13.18
C LYS A 423 10.21 13.64 -11.76
N THR A 424 10.99 14.04 -10.77
CA THR A 424 10.60 13.95 -9.36
C THR A 424 10.84 15.28 -8.67
N GLN A 425 10.01 15.58 -7.68
CA GLN A 425 10.17 16.73 -6.80
C GLN A 425 9.99 16.30 -5.36
N SER A 426 11.04 16.44 -4.56
CA SER A 426 11.03 16.18 -3.13
C SER A 426 10.28 17.27 -2.35
N ARG A 427 9.95 16.98 -1.09
CA ARG A 427 9.38 17.98 -0.16
C ARG A 427 10.33 19.13 0.15
N SER A 428 11.64 18.94 0.02
CA SER A 428 12.66 20.00 0.10
C SER A 428 12.81 20.77 -1.23
N HIS A 429 11.90 20.59 -2.18
CA HIS A 429 11.89 21.19 -3.52
C HIS A 429 13.08 20.81 -4.42
N THR A 430 13.92 19.84 -4.03
CA THR A 430 14.94 19.26 -4.91
C THR A 430 14.26 18.49 -6.02
N GLN A 431 14.66 18.76 -7.27
CA GLN A 431 14.15 18.09 -8.46
C GLN A 431 15.20 17.15 -9.05
N PHE A 432 14.76 15.96 -9.48
CA PHE A 432 15.60 15.01 -10.22
C PHE A 432 14.88 14.58 -11.50
N GLN A 433 15.66 14.37 -12.57
CA GLN A 433 15.17 13.82 -13.83
C GLN A 433 15.89 12.50 -14.10
N TYR A 434 15.13 11.50 -14.52
CA TYR A 434 15.62 10.22 -14.99
C TYR A 434 15.50 10.21 -16.51
N HIS A 435 16.57 9.84 -17.20
CA HIS A 435 16.66 9.84 -18.65
C HIS A 435 16.86 8.42 -19.17
N ALA A 436 16.43 8.17 -20.41
CA ALA A 436 16.83 6.99 -21.12
C ALA A 436 18.34 7.07 -21.45
N ASP A 437 19.09 6.02 -21.13
CA ASP A 437 20.53 5.92 -21.34
C ASP A 437 20.97 4.53 -21.84
N ALA A 438 20.03 3.64 -22.15
CA ALA A 438 20.30 2.29 -22.61
C ALA A 438 21.20 2.27 -23.85
N ARG A 439 22.34 1.57 -23.74
CA ARG A 439 23.23 1.28 -24.90
C ARG A 439 22.54 0.44 -25.98
N LYS A 440 21.51 -0.31 -25.58
CA LYS A 440 20.71 -1.18 -26.43
C LYS A 440 19.25 -1.04 -26.02
N TYR A 441 18.42 -0.62 -26.97
CA TYR A 441 16.98 -0.53 -26.82
C TYR A 441 16.30 -1.42 -27.86
N TYR A 442 15.06 -1.78 -27.59
CA TYR A 442 14.26 -2.64 -28.44
C TYR A 442 13.14 -1.83 -29.09
N THR A 443 12.96 -1.97 -30.41
CA THR A 443 12.04 -1.16 -31.23
C THR A 443 10.77 -1.90 -31.68
N LEU A 444 10.60 -3.16 -31.27
CA LEU A 444 9.42 -3.95 -31.61
C LEU A 444 8.11 -3.23 -31.20
N PRO A 445 7.01 -3.37 -31.98
CA PRO A 445 5.70 -2.87 -31.58
C PRO A 445 5.30 -3.37 -30.18
N LEU A 446 4.82 -2.44 -29.35
CA LEU A 446 4.56 -2.65 -27.94
C LEU A 446 3.15 -2.18 -27.55
N ALA A 447 2.38 -3.04 -26.89
CA ALA A 447 1.15 -2.67 -26.21
C ALA A 447 1.27 -2.90 -24.71
N ILE A 448 0.63 -2.03 -23.92
CA ILE A 448 0.69 -2.02 -22.46
C ILE A 448 -0.74 -2.10 -21.94
N LEU A 449 -1.05 -3.13 -21.14
CA LEU A 449 -2.39 -3.31 -20.58
C LEU A 449 -2.43 -2.76 -19.16
N ILE A 450 -3.41 -1.91 -18.86
CA ILE A 450 -3.59 -1.30 -17.53
C ILE A 450 -5.03 -1.43 -17.01
N ASP A 451 -5.18 -1.39 -15.69
CA ASP A 451 -6.47 -1.34 -15.00
C ASP A 451 -6.43 -0.45 -13.75
N GLU A 452 -7.53 -0.38 -13.02
CA GLU A 452 -7.66 0.43 -11.80
C GLU A 452 -6.72 0.00 -10.64
N GLU A 453 -6.09 -1.17 -10.75
CA GLU A 453 -5.11 -1.69 -9.80
C GLU A 453 -3.66 -1.38 -10.23
N SER A 454 -3.42 -1.01 -11.50
CA SER A 454 -2.13 -0.52 -12.00
C SER A 454 -1.73 0.79 -11.30
N ALA A 455 -0.67 0.78 -10.49
CA ALA A 455 -0.32 1.91 -9.63
C ALA A 455 1.19 2.21 -9.59
N SER A 456 1.56 3.44 -9.21
CA SER A 456 2.92 3.82 -8.84
C SER A 456 3.95 3.52 -9.93
N ALA A 457 4.89 2.59 -9.73
CA ALA A 457 5.91 2.22 -10.71
C ALA A 457 5.31 1.73 -12.04
N ALA A 458 4.15 1.04 -12.01
CA ALA A 458 3.44 0.65 -13.21
C ALA A 458 2.93 1.87 -14.00
N GLU A 459 2.49 2.91 -13.30
CA GLU A 459 2.07 4.18 -13.90
C GLU A 459 3.28 4.95 -14.45
N ILE A 460 4.43 4.91 -13.77
CA ILE A 460 5.68 5.52 -14.27
C ILE A 460 6.06 4.90 -15.62
N PHE A 461 6.10 3.57 -15.70
CA PHE A 461 6.43 2.85 -16.92
C PHE A 461 5.42 3.14 -18.04
N ALA A 462 4.12 3.05 -17.73
CA ALA A 462 3.06 3.30 -18.70
C ALA A 462 3.08 4.75 -19.22
N ALA A 463 3.19 5.74 -18.33
CA ALA A 463 3.23 7.16 -18.71
C ALA A 463 4.48 7.50 -19.52
N ALA A 464 5.65 6.94 -19.17
CA ALA A 464 6.87 7.16 -19.93
C ALA A 464 6.69 6.69 -21.38
N LEU A 465 6.17 5.48 -21.59
CA LEU A 465 6.00 4.94 -22.94
C LEU A 465 4.85 5.59 -23.71
N GLN A 466 3.78 6.03 -23.03
CA GLN A 466 2.68 6.79 -23.63
C GLN A 466 3.15 8.19 -24.09
N ASP A 467 3.80 8.95 -23.21
CA ASP A 467 4.25 10.33 -23.50
C ASP A 467 5.27 10.36 -24.65
N HIS A 468 6.08 9.31 -24.78
CA HIS A 468 7.02 9.12 -25.90
C HIS A 468 6.40 8.52 -27.16
N GLN A 469 5.09 8.20 -27.16
CA GLN A 469 4.41 7.50 -28.24
C GLN A 469 5.10 6.17 -28.62
N ARG A 470 5.75 5.52 -27.64
CA ARG A 470 6.54 4.30 -27.84
C ARG A 470 5.68 3.04 -27.82
N GLY A 471 4.59 3.04 -27.07
CA GLY A 471 3.65 1.92 -27.01
C GLY A 471 2.23 2.42 -26.81
N ILE A 472 1.25 1.58 -27.14
CA ILE A 472 -0.17 1.89 -26.97
C ILE A 472 -0.69 1.36 -25.62
N LEU A 473 -1.32 2.21 -24.84
CA LEU A 473 -1.95 1.86 -23.56
C LEU A 473 -3.40 1.45 -23.79
N ILE A 474 -3.79 0.30 -23.26
CA ILE A 474 -5.11 -0.30 -23.49
C ILE A 474 -5.70 -0.77 -22.15
N GLY A 475 -6.98 -0.49 -21.89
CA GLY A 475 -7.70 -1.03 -20.75
C GLY A 475 -8.53 0.01 -20.01
N LYS A 476 -8.32 0.15 -18.70
CA LYS A 476 -9.02 1.14 -17.86
C LYS A 476 -8.04 2.13 -17.24
N GLN A 477 -8.59 3.26 -16.80
CA GLN A 477 -7.84 4.28 -16.08
C GLN A 477 -7.12 3.68 -14.86
N SER A 478 -5.84 4.03 -14.71
CA SER A 478 -4.97 3.51 -13.65
C SER A 478 -5.30 4.09 -12.27
N PHE A 479 -4.58 3.65 -11.24
CA PHE A 479 -4.89 3.95 -9.83
C PHE A 479 -4.72 5.43 -9.43
N GLY A 480 -3.69 6.12 -9.94
CA GLY A 480 -3.35 7.49 -9.56
C GLY A 480 -2.49 7.62 -8.31
N LYS A 481 -1.50 6.74 -8.09
CA LYS A 481 -0.54 6.86 -6.97
C LYS A 481 0.74 7.55 -7.45
N TRP A 482 0.75 8.88 -7.44
CA TRP A 482 1.87 9.69 -8.00
C TRP A 482 2.82 10.29 -6.95
N VAL A 483 3.17 9.46 -5.96
CA VAL A 483 4.07 9.83 -4.85
C VAL A 483 5.11 8.75 -4.57
N ILE A 484 6.29 9.15 -4.11
CA ILE A 484 7.41 8.26 -3.75
C ILE A 484 7.38 8.02 -2.24
N GLN A 485 7.51 6.74 -1.87
CA GLN A 485 7.74 6.34 -0.49
C GLN A 485 9.22 6.00 -0.28
N SER A 486 9.83 6.62 0.73
CA SER A 486 11.14 6.24 1.23
C SER A 486 10.97 5.34 2.45
N LEU A 487 11.74 4.25 2.50
CA LEU A 487 11.89 3.40 3.68
C LEU A 487 13.10 3.90 4.47
N LEU A 488 12.84 4.56 5.59
CA LEU A 488 13.84 5.23 6.40
C LEU A 488 14.05 4.42 7.69
N PRO A 489 15.27 3.99 8.01
CA PRO A 489 15.54 3.38 9.31
C PRO A 489 15.32 4.44 10.41
N ILE A 490 14.73 4.04 11.53
CA ILE A 490 14.76 4.86 12.75
C ILE A 490 15.97 4.38 13.54
N PRO A 491 17.05 5.20 13.64
CA PRO A 491 18.29 4.78 14.29
C PRO A 491 18.06 4.18 15.69
N ASN A 492 18.95 3.27 16.08
CA ASN A 492 18.92 2.57 17.37
C ASN A 492 17.65 1.74 17.64
N THR A 493 16.79 1.54 16.64
CA THR A 493 15.58 0.72 16.76
C THR A 493 15.42 -0.27 15.62
N PRO A 494 14.60 -1.32 15.77
CA PRO A 494 14.28 -2.23 14.68
C PRO A 494 13.10 -1.74 13.82
N PHE A 495 12.56 -0.54 14.09
CA PHE A 495 11.43 0.03 13.34
C PHE A 495 11.91 0.84 12.15
N HIS A 496 11.08 0.90 11.11
CA HIS A 496 11.34 1.69 9.91
C HIS A 496 10.16 2.61 9.62
N MET A 497 10.44 3.82 9.16
CA MET A 497 9.44 4.78 8.75
C MET A 497 9.28 4.73 7.23
N LYS A 498 8.09 4.36 6.77
CA LYS A 498 7.70 4.51 5.37
C LYS A 498 7.06 5.89 5.22
N LEU A 499 7.74 6.80 4.52
CA LEU A 499 7.28 8.19 4.37
C LEU A 499 7.07 8.56 2.91
N THR A 500 6.01 9.33 2.64
CA THR A 500 5.88 10.04 1.37
C THR A 500 6.83 11.24 1.32
N THR A 501 7.91 11.12 0.55
CA THR A 501 9.03 12.09 0.50
C THR A 501 9.10 12.91 -0.77
N SER A 502 8.49 12.43 -1.87
CA SER A 502 8.51 13.11 -3.15
C SER A 502 7.23 12.87 -3.95
N ARG A 503 7.01 13.71 -4.96
CA ARG A 503 6.04 13.49 -6.04
C ARG A 503 6.78 13.17 -7.32
N PHE A 504 6.11 12.51 -8.25
CA PHE A 504 6.62 12.34 -9.59
C PHE A 504 5.72 12.99 -10.65
N TYR A 505 6.31 13.27 -11.80
CA TYR A 505 5.70 13.89 -12.96
C TYR A 505 6.15 13.15 -14.21
N SER A 506 5.24 13.02 -15.17
CA SER A 506 5.52 12.33 -16.43
C SER A 506 6.54 13.14 -17.27
N PRO A 507 7.07 12.58 -18.37
CA PRO A 507 7.91 13.34 -19.29
C PRO A 507 7.30 14.69 -19.71
N LEU A 508 5.99 14.71 -19.97
CA LEU A 508 5.20 15.90 -20.31
C LEU A 508 4.71 16.72 -19.10
N GLU A 509 5.23 16.45 -17.89
CA GLU A 509 4.90 17.16 -16.64
C GLU A 509 3.47 16.97 -16.12
N HIS A 510 2.76 15.95 -16.60
CA HIS A 510 1.46 15.58 -16.05
C HIS A 510 1.60 15.03 -14.62
N GLN A 511 0.65 15.39 -13.75
CA GLN A 511 0.53 14.89 -12.39
C GLN A 511 -0.76 14.10 -12.23
N TYR A 512 -0.67 12.77 -12.17
CA TYR A 512 -1.85 11.90 -12.10
C TYR A 512 -2.22 11.48 -10.67
N ASN A 513 -1.75 12.19 -9.63
CA ASN A 513 -2.05 11.83 -8.24
C ASN A 513 -3.56 11.98 -7.95
N HIS A 514 -4.19 10.91 -7.45
CA HIS A 514 -5.64 10.75 -7.27
C HIS A 514 -6.48 10.72 -8.57
N VAL A 515 -5.83 10.72 -9.74
CA VAL A 515 -6.51 10.67 -11.05
C VAL A 515 -6.19 9.35 -11.75
N GLY A 516 -4.91 9.03 -11.95
CA GLY A 516 -4.49 7.91 -12.79
C GLY A 516 -4.38 8.30 -14.26
N ILE A 517 -3.70 7.46 -15.03
CA ILE A 517 -3.47 7.58 -16.46
C ILE A 517 -4.69 7.05 -17.20
N GLU A 518 -5.20 7.83 -18.15
CA GLU A 518 -6.21 7.36 -19.09
C GLU A 518 -5.53 6.61 -20.25
N PRO A 519 -5.93 5.37 -20.56
CA PRO A 519 -5.34 4.61 -21.66
C PRO A 519 -5.71 5.23 -23.01
N ASP A 520 -4.84 5.04 -24.02
CA ASP A 520 -5.11 5.46 -25.40
C ASP A 520 -6.35 4.79 -25.99
N LEU A 521 -6.59 3.54 -25.58
CA LEU A 521 -7.82 2.79 -25.91
C LEU A 521 -8.52 2.27 -24.65
N VAL A 522 -9.65 2.89 -24.32
CA VAL A 522 -10.49 2.48 -23.20
C VAL A 522 -11.32 1.23 -23.55
N ILE A 523 -11.22 0.19 -22.72
CA ILE A 523 -12.02 -1.03 -22.81
C ILE A 523 -12.65 -1.30 -21.44
N HIS A 524 -13.96 -1.13 -21.35
CA HIS A 524 -14.69 -1.26 -20.08
C HIS A 524 -15.01 -2.71 -19.69
N GLN A 525 -14.98 -3.65 -20.65
CA GLN A 525 -15.14 -5.07 -20.38
C GLN A 525 -13.80 -5.65 -19.93
N THR A 526 -13.74 -6.15 -18.70
CA THR A 526 -12.53 -6.77 -18.14
C THR A 526 -12.82 -8.22 -17.80
N GLY A 527 -12.25 -9.14 -18.56
CA GLY A 527 -11.90 -10.46 -18.07
C GLY A 527 -10.42 -10.45 -17.70
N LYS A 528 -10.04 -10.91 -16.51
CA LYS A 528 -8.63 -11.24 -16.27
C LYS A 528 -8.32 -12.48 -17.13
N PRO A 529 -7.14 -12.58 -17.75
CA PRO A 529 -6.84 -13.72 -18.61
C PRO A 529 -6.86 -14.98 -17.75
N ILE A 530 -7.82 -15.88 -18.03
CA ILE A 530 -7.82 -17.23 -17.46
C ILE A 530 -6.92 -18.04 -18.36
N PHE A 531 -5.67 -18.17 -17.95
CA PHE A 531 -4.83 -19.21 -18.49
C PHE A 531 -5.10 -20.45 -17.62
N ASN A 532 -5.71 -21.49 -18.20
CA ASN A 532 -5.88 -22.76 -17.48
C ASN A 532 -4.49 -23.27 -17.10
N GLU A 533 -4.13 -23.10 -15.83
CA GLU A 533 -2.94 -23.70 -15.22
C GLU A 533 -3.22 -25.18 -14.98
N GLU A 534 -3.20 -26.00 -16.01
CA GLU A 534 -2.86 -27.41 -15.82
C GLU A 534 -1.33 -27.50 -15.81
N MET A 535 -0.73 -27.28 -14.64
CA MET A 535 0.62 -27.78 -14.36
C MET A 535 0.56 -29.30 -14.40
N ASP A 536 1.34 -29.92 -15.28
CA ASP A 536 1.60 -31.35 -15.13
C ASP A 536 2.42 -31.61 -13.85
N SER A 537 2.39 -32.85 -13.37
CA SER A 537 3.04 -33.26 -12.11
C SER A 537 4.57 -33.13 -12.10
N GLN A 538 5.18 -32.58 -13.17
CA GLN A 538 6.62 -32.42 -13.31
C GLN A 538 7.05 -30.98 -13.61
N GLY A 539 6.12 -30.00 -13.61
CA GLY A 539 6.46 -28.59 -13.77
C GLY A 539 6.88 -28.20 -15.19
N ASN A 540 6.48 -28.97 -16.21
CA ASN A 540 6.74 -28.61 -17.61
C ASN A 540 5.49 -28.03 -18.27
N PHE A 541 5.69 -26.95 -19.05
CA PHE A 541 4.65 -26.35 -19.87
C PHE A 541 4.44 -27.19 -21.13
N SER A 542 3.29 -27.88 -21.24
CA SER A 542 3.01 -28.76 -22.38
C SER A 542 2.74 -27.99 -23.68
N ASN A 543 3.21 -28.55 -24.80
CA ASN A 543 3.03 -28.04 -26.16
C ASN A 543 1.55 -28.13 -26.60
N ALA A 544 0.81 -27.03 -26.46
CA ALA A 544 -0.52 -26.87 -27.04
C ALA A 544 -0.66 -25.49 -27.72
N GLN A 545 0.26 -25.14 -28.62
CA GLN A 545 0.36 -23.80 -29.22
C GLN A 545 -0.77 -23.45 -30.22
N SER A 546 -1.47 -24.43 -30.80
CA SER A 546 -2.40 -24.17 -31.92
C SER A 546 -3.90 -24.08 -31.55
N GLN A 547 -4.28 -24.24 -30.26
CA GLN A 547 -5.67 -24.11 -29.79
C GLN A 547 -5.92 -22.86 -28.93
N MET A 548 -4.89 -22.03 -28.71
CA MET A 548 -4.85 -21.04 -27.64
C MET A 548 -5.73 -19.79 -27.87
N LEU A 549 -5.82 -19.27 -29.11
CA LEU A 549 -6.63 -18.07 -29.40
C LEU A 549 -8.14 -18.31 -29.26
N ARG A 550 -8.64 -19.53 -29.50
CA ARG A 550 -10.07 -19.85 -29.28
C ARG A 550 -10.47 -19.89 -27.80
N GLN A 551 -9.50 -19.81 -26.89
CA GLN A 551 -9.70 -19.81 -25.44
C GLN A 551 -9.38 -18.48 -24.76
N ILE A 552 -8.75 -17.51 -25.45
CA ILE A 552 -8.54 -16.17 -24.89
C ILE A 552 -9.88 -15.43 -24.90
N GLN A 553 -10.57 -15.43 -23.76
CA GLN A 553 -11.82 -14.67 -23.56
C GLN A 553 -11.58 -13.24 -23.05
N ASP A 554 -10.32 -12.82 -22.99
CA ASP A 554 -9.94 -11.50 -22.49
C ASP A 554 -10.02 -10.45 -23.61
N PRO A 555 -11.03 -9.56 -23.58
CA PRO A 555 -11.24 -8.58 -24.64
C PRO A 555 -10.10 -7.54 -24.74
N VAL A 556 -9.40 -7.27 -23.65
CA VAL A 556 -8.28 -6.32 -23.64
C VAL A 556 -7.07 -6.94 -24.35
N LEU A 557 -6.76 -8.19 -24.01
CA LEU A 557 -5.65 -8.93 -24.62
C LEU A 557 -5.90 -9.18 -26.12
N LEU A 558 -7.12 -9.59 -26.48
CA LEU A 558 -7.50 -9.78 -27.89
C LEU A 558 -7.34 -8.48 -28.68
N ARG A 559 -7.84 -7.37 -28.13
CA ARG A 559 -7.78 -6.08 -28.82
C ARG A 559 -6.35 -5.58 -29.00
N ALA A 560 -5.50 -5.79 -28.00
CA ALA A 560 -4.08 -5.48 -28.10
C ALA A 560 -3.40 -6.32 -29.19
N ALA A 561 -3.69 -7.63 -29.26
CA ALA A 561 -3.14 -8.49 -30.29
C ALA A 561 -3.59 -8.08 -31.71
N GLU A 562 -4.86 -7.74 -31.90
CA GLU A 562 -5.39 -7.22 -33.17
C GLU A 562 -4.69 -5.92 -33.62
N LEU A 563 -4.54 -4.96 -32.71
CA LEU A 563 -3.89 -3.68 -33.01
C LEU A 563 -2.43 -3.85 -33.37
N LEU A 564 -1.72 -4.67 -32.58
CA LEU A 564 -0.34 -4.99 -32.89
C LEU A 564 -0.24 -5.65 -34.25
N SER A 565 -1.15 -6.54 -34.64
CA SER A 565 -1.15 -7.23 -35.95
C SER A 565 -1.33 -6.28 -37.15
N GLN A 566 -1.94 -5.11 -36.94
CA GLN A 566 -2.19 -4.11 -37.99
C GLN A 566 -1.03 -3.11 -38.18
N THR A 567 -0.05 -3.13 -37.27
CA THR A 567 1.12 -2.26 -37.33
C THR A 567 2.18 -2.96 -38.19
N GLU A 568 2.47 -2.42 -39.39
CA GLU A 568 3.56 -2.90 -40.27
C GLU A 568 4.94 -2.48 -39.79
#